data_AF-A0A7W1IC34-F1
#
_entry.id   AF-A0A7W1IC34-F1
#
_cell.length_a   1.000
_cell.length_b   1.000
_cell.length_c   1.000
_cell.angle_alpha   90.00
_cell.angle_beta   90.00
_cell.angle_gamma   90.00
#
_symmetry.space_group_name_H-M   'P 1'
#
loop_
_entity.id
_entity.type
_entity.pdbx_description
1 polymer ?
#
loop_
_entity_poly.entity_id
_entity_poly.type
_entity_poly.pdbx_seq_one_letter_code
_entity_poly.pdbx_strand_id
1 'polypeptide(L)'
;MNRISILAFAAFAALTMAACDETRGATAPAEGPADLAAGAASPGAVYAMTNDATDNQVVVFDRGADGRLTLGGSFATGGRGVGGSRT
;
A
#
# COMPACT_ATOMS: atom_id res chain seq x y z
N MET A 1 45.66 -31.78 -12.17
CA MET A 1 45.11 -30.43 -12.41
C MET A 1 43.80 -30.57 -13.18
N ASN A 2 42.62 -30.09 -12.79
CA ASN A 2 42.14 -29.30 -11.66
C ASN A 2 40.71 -29.76 -11.35
N ARG A 3 40.55 -30.71 -10.41
CA ARG A 3 39.23 -31.04 -9.83
C ARG A 3 38.92 -30.20 -8.58
N ILE A 4 39.83 -29.29 -8.25
CA ILE A 4 39.77 -28.40 -7.08
C ILE A 4 39.07 -27.06 -7.43
N SER A 5 38.88 -26.72 -8.72
CA SER A 5 38.25 -25.46 -9.12
C SER A 5 36.71 -25.46 -9.14
N ILE A 6 36.03 -26.60 -8.97
CA ILE A 6 34.56 -26.64 -8.92
C ILE A 6 34.03 -26.35 -7.51
N LEU A 7 34.84 -26.60 -6.47
CA LEU A 7 34.44 -26.33 -5.07
C LEU A 7 34.54 -24.84 -4.67
N ALA A 8 35.13 -23.98 -5.51
CA ALA A 8 35.32 -22.57 -5.20
C ALA A 8 34.23 -21.64 -5.78
N PHE A 9 33.34 -22.12 -6.66
CA PHE A 9 32.28 -21.29 -7.25
C PHE A 9 30.91 -21.44 -6.56
N ALA A 10 30.75 -22.37 -5.62
CA ALA A 10 29.49 -22.61 -4.92
C ALA A 10 29.34 -21.79 -3.62
N ALA A 11 30.38 -21.06 -3.19
CA ALA A 11 30.38 -20.33 -1.91
C ALA A 11 30.14 -18.82 -2.03
N PHE A 12 30.04 -18.25 -3.24
CA PHE A 12 29.85 -16.81 -3.44
C PHE A 12 28.44 -16.40 -3.89
N ALA A 13 27.52 -17.37 -4.01
CA ALA A 13 26.13 -17.15 -4.45
C ALA A 13 25.11 -17.36 -3.33
N ALA A 14 25.50 -17.17 -2.07
CA ALA A 14 24.63 -17.31 -0.90
C ALA A 14 24.53 -16.03 -0.05
N LEU A 15 24.74 -14.86 -0.65
CA LEU A 15 24.65 -13.57 0.04
C LEU A 15 23.66 -12.57 -0.59
N THR A 16 22.61 -13.06 -1.26
CA THR A 16 21.69 -12.18 -2.02
C THR A 16 20.21 -12.35 -1.70
N MET A 17 19.82 -13.02 -0.61
CA MET A 17 18.39 -13.17 -0.28
C MET A 17 18.12 -13.13 1.23
N ALA A 18 18.44 -12.01 1.87
CA ALA A 18 17.99 -11.70 3.23
C ALA A 18 17.77 -10.18 3.46
N ALA A 19 17.31 -9.47 2.43
CA ALA A 19 16.96 -8.04 2.52
C ALA A 19 15.51 -7.73 2.12
N CYS A 20 14.70 -8.73 1.79
CA CYS A 20 13.27 -8.55 1.48
C CYS A 20 12.35 -8.63 2.71
N ASP A 21 12.92 -8.72 3.92
CA ASP A 21 12.15 -8.58 5.16
C ASP A 21 12.64 -7.33 5.91
N GLU A 22 12.40 -6.15 5.33
CA GLU A 22 12.24 -4.95 6.14
C GLU A 22 11.03 -5.20 7.03
N THR A 23 11.28 -5.71 8.22
CA THR A 23 10.32 -5.77 9.31
C THR A 23 9.81 -4.35 9.56
N ARG A 24 8.73 -3.95 8.88
CA ARG A 24 7.96 -2.73 9.17
C ARG A 24 7.17 -2.94 10.47
N GLY A 25 7.89 -3.23 11.55
CA GLY A 25 7.37 -3.55 12.87
C GLY A 25 7.55 -2.41 13.85
N ALA A 26 7.22 -1.17 13.47
CA ALA A 26 7.36 -0.02 14.36
C ALA A 26 6.14 0.91 14.41
N THR A 27 4.94 0.44 14.02
CA THR A 27 3.70 1.22 14.22
C THR A 27 2.44 0.39 14.42
N ALA A 28 2.53 -0.94 14.56
CA ALA A 28 1.34 -1.72 14.91
C ALA A 28 0.98 -1.45 16.39
N PRO A 29 -0.29 -1.12 16.72
CA PRO A 29 -0.73 -1.10 18.11
C PRO A 29 -0.64 -2.52 18.69
N ALA A 30 -0.34 -2.64 19.99
CA ALA A 30 -0.23 -3.93 20.66
C ALA A 30 -1.53 -4.73 20.51
N GLU A 31 -1.45 -5.93 19.94
CA GLU A 31 -2.60 -6.83 19.79
C GLU A 31 -2.98 -7.43 21.15
N GLY A 32 -4.01 -6.88 21.80
CA GLY A 32 -4.82 -7.62 22.76
C GLY A 32 -5.77 -8.57 22.02
N PRO A 33 -6.34 -9.60 22.67
CA PRO A 33 -7.28 -10.51 22.02
C PRO A 33 -8.53 -9.73 21.56
N ALA A 34 -8.61 -9.46 20.26
CA ALA A 34 -9.75 -8.84 19.63
C ALA A 34 -10.82 -9.91 19.37
N ASP A 35 -11.67 -10.16 20.36
CA ASP A 35 -12.96 -10.81 20.09
C ASP A 35 -13.94 -9.75 19.57
N LEU A 36 -13.72 -9.34 18.32
CA LEU A 36 -14.71 -8.62 17.55
C LEU A 36 -15.45 -9.70 16.78
N ALA A 37 -16.66 -10.04 17.22
CA ALA A 37 -17.61 -10.79 16.41
C ALA A 37 -17.56 -10.21 15.00
N ALA A 38 -17.11 -11.01 14.03
CA ALA A 38 -16.95 -10.60 12.64
C ALA A 38 -18.34 -10.37 12.03
N GLY A 39 -19.00 -9.29 12.44
CA GLY A 39 -20.09 -8.70 11.68
C GLY A 39 -19.55 -8.49 10.29
N ALA A 40 -20.21 -9.10 9.30
CA ALA A 40 -19.73 -9.16 7.91
C ALA A 40 -19.04 -7.84 7.55
N ALA A 41 -17.71 -7.89 7.40
CA ALA A 41 -16.91 -6.69 7.22
C ALA A 41 -17.47 -5.97 5.99
N SER A 42 -18.11 -4.82 6.21
CA SER A 42 -18.62 -4.02 5.11
C SER A 42 -17.43 -3.71 4.20
N PRO A 43 -17.53 -3.83 2.86
CA PRO A 43 -16.38 -3.72 1.97
C PRO A 43 -15.69 -2.35 2.00
N GLY A 44 -16.25 -1.39 2.74
CA GLY A 44 -15.69 -0.07 2.99
C GLY A 44 -15.93 0.88 1.82
N ALA A 45 -15.17 1.98 1.80
CA ALA A 45 -15.22 2.98 0.74
C ALA A 45 -13.82 3.26 0.19
N VAL A 46 -13.76 3.79 -1.02
CA VAL A 46 -12.53 4.30 -1.66
C VAL A 46 -12.62 5.81 -1.76
N TYR A 47 -11.55 6.48 -1.37
CA TYR A 47 -11.40 7.92 -1.49
C TYR A 47 -10.30 8.20 -2.51
N ALA A 48 -10.64 8.98 -3.53
CA ALA A 48 -9.69 9.49 -4.51
C ALA A 48 -9.79 11.01 -4.58
N MET A 49 -8.73 11.67 -5.03
CA MET A 49 -8.76 13.11 -5.26
C MET A 49 -8.79 13.37 -6.77
N THR A 50 -9.59 14.34 -7.22
CA THR A 50 -9.49 14.85 -8.60
C THR A 50 -8.14 15.54 -8.80
N ASN A 51 -7.73 15.67 -10.05
CA ASN A 51 -6.54 16.44 -10.44
C ASN A 51 -6.98 17.57 -11.38
N ASP A 52 -7.73 18.51 -10.81
CA ASP A 52 -8.16 19.73 -11.49
C ASP A 52 -7.20 20.88 -11.16
N ALA A 53 -6.95 21.77 -12.11
CA ALA A 53 -6.03 22.90 -11.92
C ALA A 53 -6.58 23.98 -10.98
N THR A 54 -7.88 23.99 -10.73
CA THR A 54 -8.60 25.07 -10.05
C THR A 54 -9.41 24.62 -8.84
N ASP A 55 -10.02 23.43 -8.89
CA ASP A 55 -10.90 22.91 -7.85
C ASP A 55 -10.70 21.39 -7.65
N ASN A 56 -9.79 21.02 -6.76
CA ASN A 56 -9.64 19.62 -6.39
C ASN A 56 -10.74 19.19 -5.41
N GLN A 57 -11.23 17.98 -5.61
CA GLN A 57 -12.32 17.40 -4.83
C GLN A 57 -11.90 16.01 -4.35
N VAL A 58 -12.30 15.65 -3.13
CA VAL A 58 -12.28 14.27 -2.67
C VAL A 58 -13.55 13.58 -3.16
N VAL A 59 -13.39 12.54 -3.96
CA VAL A 59 -14.46 11.72 -4.50
C VAL A 59 -14.53 10.43 -3.69
N VAL A 60 -15.72 10.11 -3.20
CA VAL A 60 -16.01 8.90 -2.41
C VAL A 60 -16.70 7.89 -3.30
N PHE A 61 -16.25 6.65 -3.22
CA PHE A 61 -16.89 5.51 -3.84
C PHE A 61 -17.25 4.47 -2.80
N ASP A 62 -18.51 4.04 -2.79
CA ASP A 62 -18.88 2.84 -2.05
C ASP A 62 -18.29 1.62 -2.76
N ARG A 63 -17.64 0.73 -2.01
CA ARG A 63 -17.13 -0.52 -2.56
C ARG A 63 -18.17 -1.61 -2.35
N GLY A 64 -18.61 -2.23 -3.43
CA GLY A 64 -19.43 -3.44 -3.40
C GLY A 64 -18.62 -4.64 -2.91
N ALA A 65 -19.31 -5.69 -2.43
CA ALA A 65 -18.65 -6.94 -2.04
C ALA A 65 -17.96 -7.65 -3.23
N ASP A 66 -18.37 -7.33 -4.46
CA ASP A 66 -17.74 -7.76 -5.72
C ASP A 66 -16.54 -6.88 -6.13
N GLY A 67 -16.20 -5.89 -5.30
CA GLY A 67 -15.11 -4.94 -5.53
C GLY A 67 -15.44 -3.81 -6.50
N ARG A 68 -16.65 -3.76 -7.07
CA ARG A 68 -17.06 -2.63 -7.91
C ARG A 68 -17.22 -1.36 -7.09
N LEU A 69 -16.99 -0.23 -7.76
CA LEU A 69 -17.08 1.10 -7.16
C LEU A 69 -18.32 1.81 -7.70
N THR A 70 -19.16 2.31 -6.80
CA THR A 70 -20.29 3.19 -7.13
C THR A 70 -20.03 4.56 -6.53
N LEU A 71 -20.36 5.62 -7.27
CA LEU A 71 -20.16 6.99 -6.80
C LEU A 71 -21.02 7.26 -5.56
N GLY A 72 -20.37 7.59 -4.43
CA GLY A 72 -21.01 7.94 -3.17
C GLY A 72 -21.08 9.45 -2.92
N GLY A 73 -20.18 10.24 -3.52
CA GLY A 73 -20.23 11.70 -3.47
C GLY A 73 -18.92 12.39 -3.85
N SER A 74 -18.93 13.72 -3.89
CA SER A 74 -17.73 14.54 -4.04
C SER A 74 -17.74 15.74 -3.11
N PHE A 75 -16.57 16.11 -2.61
CA PHE A 75 -16.38 17.15 -1.62
C PHE A 75 -15.24 18.06 -2.03
N ALA A 76 -15.52 19.36 -2.20
CA ALA A 76 -14.50 20.35 -2.54
C ALA A 76 -13.44 20.42 -1.43
N THR A 77 -12.16 20.44 -1.84
CA THR A 77 -11.05 20.62 -0.90
C THR A 77 -10.81 22.10 -0.57
N GLY A 78 -11.32 23.00 -1.41
CA GLY A 78 -11.03 24.43 -1.34
C GLY A 78 -9.61 24.80 -1.79
N GLY A 79 -8.84 23.84 -2.32
CA GLY A 79 -7.46 24.04 -2.74
C GLY A 79 -7.18 23.56 -4.17
N ARG A 80 -6.12 24.12 -4.77
CA ARG A 80 -5.64 23.76 -6.13
C ARG A 80 -4.65 22.59 -6.16
N GLY A 81 -4.22 22.11 -4.99
CA GLY A 81 -3.11 21.16 -4.89
C GLY A 81 -1.75 21.82 -5.17
N VAL A 82 -0.66 21.20 -4.69
CA VAL A 82 0.72 21.72 -4.83
C VAL A 82 1.57 20.90 -5.81
N GLY A 83 0.93 20.08 -6.65
CA GLY A 83 1.61 19.18 -7.59
C GLY A 83 2.20 19.92 -8.79
N GLY A 84 3.29 20.68 -8.60
CA GLY A 84 3.83 21.43 -9.74
C GLY A 84 5.14 22.22 -9.61
N SER A 85 5.87 22.22 -8.49
CA SER A 85 7.17 22.90 -8.45
C SER A 85 8.26 22.05 -7.80
N ARG A 86 9.09 21.41 -8.65
CA ARG A 86 10.47 21.08 -8.29
C ARG A 86 11.34 22.20 -8.84
N THR A 87 11.83 23.05 -7.95
CA THR A 87 12.91 23.99 -8.25
C THR A 87 14.24 23.36 -7.89
#